data_AF-A0A2W4IP84-F1
#
_entry.id   AF-A0A2W4IP84-F1
#
_cell.length_a   1.000
_cell.length_b   1.000
_cell.length_c   1.000
_cell.angle_alpha   90.00
_cell.angle_beta   90.00
_cell.angle_gamma   90.00
#
_symmetry.space_group_name_H-M   'P 1'
#
loop_
_entity.id
_entity.type
_entity.pdbx_description
1 polymer ?
#
loop_
_entity_poly.entity_id
_entity_poly.type
_entity_poly.pdbx_seq_one_letter_code
_entity_poly.pdbx_strand_id
1 'polypeptide(L)'
;EPAGSHVCLDLGEEEYTRGRPHPMIDPEARVELLREQGKDPEVGVVLLDVVLGYGAHPDPAGQLAPVCAEIGRGDGPVVVAYVLGTDQDPQGYTAQRRKLEEAGCIVTDTAARASLAAAALISRNPDLLGEAR
;
A
#
# COMPACT_ATOMS: atom_id res chain seq x y z
N GLU A 1 -8.55 -2.56 18.45
CA GLU A 1 -9.32 -1.49 17.79
C GLU A 1 -10.84 -1.69 17.93
N PRO A 2 -11.62 -0.61 18.13
CA PRO A 2 -13.07 -0.65 18.14
C PRO A 2 -13.66 -1.08 16.78
N ALA A 3 -14.85 -1.67 16.78
CA ALA A 3 -15.55 -2.00 15.53
C ALA A 3 -15.80 -0.74 14.69
N GLY A 4 -15.52 -0.81 13.38
CA GLY A 4 -15.70 0.30 12.43
C GLY A 4 -14.64 1.41 12.47
N SER A 5 -13.54 1.24 13.20
CA SER A 5 -12.42 2.21 13.19
C SER A 5 -11.47 2.01 12.01
N HIS A 6 -10.76 3.06 11.61
CA HIS A 6 -9.64 2.95 10.68
C HIS A 6 -8.36 2.59 11.42
N VAL A 7 -7.54 1.72 10.82
CA VAL A 7 -6.29 1.23 11.41
C VAL A 7 -5.11 1.73 10.58
N CYS A 8 -4.06 2.21 11.25
CA CYS A 8 -2.78 2.57 10.66
C CYS A 8 -1.70 1.74 11.37
N LEU A 9 -0.97 0.93 10.62
CA LEU A 9 0.01 -0.01 11.15
C LEU A 9 1.41 0.36 10.67
N ASP A 10 2.35 0.51 11.61
CA ASP A 10 3.77 0.55 11.31
C ASP A 10 4.36 -0.86 11.45
N LEU A 11 4.44 -1.58 10.33
CA LEU A 11 4.98 -2.94 10.31
C LEU A 11 6.50 -2.99 10.60
N GLY A 12 7.18 -1.85 10.64
CA GLY A 12 8.57 -1.74 11.04
C GLY A 12 8.80 -1.86 12.56
N GLU A 13 7.74 -1.76 13.36
CA GLU A 13 7.85 -1.86 14.81
C GLU A 13 8.31 -3.25 15.30
N GLU A 14 8.88 -3.29 16.51
CA GLU A 14 9.47 -4.51 17.07
C GLU A 14 8.47 -5.67 17.15
N GLU A 15 7.20 -5.36 17.41
CA GLU A 15 6.15 -6.36 17.52
C GLU A 15 5.92 -7.15 16.23
N TYR A 16 6.20 -6.54 15.08
CA TYR A 16 6.05 -7.16 13.75
C TYR A 16 7.36 -7.72 13.19
N THR A 17 8.51 -7.34 13.76
CA THR A 17 9.85 -7.72 13.28
C THR A 17 10.57 -8.74 14.16
N ARG A 18 9.95 -9.18 15.26
CA ARG A 18 10.57 -10.18 16.15
C ARG A 18 10.77 -11.51 15.44
N GLY A 19 12.04 -11.85 15.17
CA GLY A 19 12.42 -13.09 14.51
C GLY A 19 12.23 -13.08 12.98
N ARG A 20 11.92 -11.93 12.38
CA ARG A 20 11.78 -11.75 10.93
C ARG A 20 12.61 -10.53 10.46
N PRO A 21 13.03 -10.46 9.19
CA PRO A 21 13.61 -9.23 8.65
C PRO A 21 12.60 -8.07 8.67
N HIS A 22 13.10 -6.83 8.67
CA HIS A 22 12.24 -5.65 8.55
C HIS A 22 11.41 -5.71 7.24
N PRO A 23 10.12 -5.31 7.22
CA PRO A 23 9.25 -5.51 6.06
C PRO A 23 9.65 -4.77 4.78
N MET A 24 10.50 -3.75 4.91
CA MET A 24 11.14 -3.11 3.75
C MET A 24 12.17 -4.00 3.07
N ILE A 25 12.85 -4.87 3.83
CA ILE A 25 13.87 -5.81 3.33
C ILE A 25 13.19 -7.07 2.80
N ASP A 26 12.23 -7.61 3.56
CA ASP A 26 11.47 -8.80 3.23
C ASP A 26 9.96 -8.51 3.30
N PRO A 27 9.26 -8.38 2.15
CA PRO A 27 7.85 -8.04 2.11
C PRO A 27 6.88 -9.15 2.56
N GLU A 28 7.35 -10.35 2.92
CA GLU A 28 6.49 -11.50 3.21
C GLU A 28 5.40 -11.20 4.26
N ALA A 29 5.78 -10.57 5.38
CA ALA A 29 4.83 -10.20 6.44
C ALA A 29 3.74 -9.23 5.92
N ARG A 30 4.10 -8.32 5.01
CA ARG A 30 3.14 -7.40 4.38
C ARG A 30 2.18 -8.16 3.48
N VAL A 31 2.69 -9.12 2.71
CA VAL A 31 1.88 -9.94 1.80
C VAL A 31 0.88 -10.80 2.57
N GLU A 32 1.30 -11.39 3.69
CA GLU A 32 0.41 -12.15 4.59
C GLU A 32 -0.72 -11.27 5.12
N LEU A 33 -0.37 -10.10 5.68
CA LEU A 33 -1.35 -9.18 6.23
C LEU A 33 -2.30 -8.64 5.15
N LEU A 34 -1.80 -8.30 3.97
CA LEU A 34 -2.64 -7.86 2.85
C LEU A 34 -3.69 -8.91 2.49
N ARG A 35 -3.32 -10.20 2.43
CA ARG A 35 -4.30 -11.28 2.19
C ARG A 35 -5.28 -11.46 3.33
N GLU A 36 -4.86 -11.23 4.57
CA GLU A 36 -5.76 -11.27 5.72
C GLU A 36 -6.80 -10.15 5.64
N GLN A 37 -6.34 -8.90 5.46
CA GLN A 37 -7.22 -7.73 5.33
C GLN A 37 -8.11 -7.81 4.09
N GLY A 38 -7.63 -8.39 2.99
CA GLY A 38 -8.42 -8.61 1.78
C GLY A 38 -9.57 -9.60 1.92
N LYS A 39 -9.59 -10.39 3.00
CA LYS A 39 -10.71 -11.31 3.31
C LYS A 39 -11.73 -10.69 4.25
N ASP A 40 -11.41 -9.57 4.88
CA ASP A 40 -12.28 -8.91 5.83
C ASP A 40 -13.30 -8.04 5.06
N PRO A 41 -14.60 -8.36 5.11
CA PRO A 41 -15.63 -7.59 4.40
C PRO A 41 -15.83 -6.18 4.97
N GLU A 42 -15.28 -5.86 6.15
CA GLU A 42 -15.33 -4.51 6.72
C GLU A 42 -14.23 -3.59 6.16
N VAL A 43 -13.21 -4.14 5.48
CA VAL A 43 -12.12 -3.37 4.88
C VAL A 43 -12.54 -2.89 3.49
N GLY A 44 -12.94 -1.61 3.39
CA GLY A 44 -13.28 -0.99 2.10
C GLY A 44 -12.08 -0.44 1.32
N VAL A 45 -10.99 -0.07 2.01
CA VAL A 45 -9.79 0.52 1.41
C VAL A 45 -8.54 0.03 2.13
N VAL A 46 -7.50 -0.31 1.36
CA VAL A 46 -6.15 -0.55 1.87
C VAL A 46 -5.24 0.58 1.38
N LEU A 47 -4.55 1.23 2.32
CA LEU A 47 -3.54 2.27 2.04
C LEU A 47 -2.14 1.66 2.24
N LEU A 48 -1.29 1.75 1.20
CA LEU A 48 0.01 1.09 1.15
C LEU A 48 1.13 2.04 0.73
N ASP A 49 2.27 1.99 1.40
CA ASP A 49 3.51 2.64 0.97
C ASP A 49 4.51 1.64 0.36
N VAL A 50 5.23 2.07 -0.67
CA VAL A 50 6.33 1.30 -1.26
C VAL A 50 7.59 2.14 -1.22
N VAL A 51 8.49 1.83 -0.28
CA VAL A 51 9.73 2.57 -0.06
C VAL A 51 10.87 1.93 -0.86
N LEU A 52 11.58 2.77 -1.63
CA LEU A 52 12.74 2.39 -2.44
C LEU A 52 14.06 2.81 -1.78
N GLY A 53 15.16 2.53 -2.47
CA GLY A 53 16.50 2.94 -2.06
C GLY A 53 17.33 1.80 -1.48
N TYR A 54 18.52 2.15 -1.03
CA TYR A 54 19.48 1.18 -0.50
C TYR A 54 18.94 0.54 0.78
N GLY A 55 19.03 -0.80 0.85
CA GLY A 55 18.53 -1.58 1.98
C GLY A 55 17.06 -1.98 1.88
N ALA A 56 16.29 -1.46 0.92
CA ALA A 56 14.98 -2.01 0.60
C ALA A 56 15.11 -3.27 -0.28
N HIS A 57 14.03 -4.05 -0.38
CA HIS A 57 13.92 -5.17 -1.29
C HIS A 57 14.32 -4.74 -2.72
N PRO A 58 14.97 -5.59 -3.54
CA PRO A 58 15.36 -5.23 -4.91
C PRO A 58 14.18 -4.95 -5.84
N ASP A 59 13.00 -5.48 -5.51
CA ASP A 59 11.77 -5.29 -6.28
C ASP A 59 10.51 -5.32 -5.38
N PRO A 60 10.26 -4.29 -4.57
CA PRO A 60 9.19 -4.34 -3.57
C PRO A 60 7.79 -4.37 -4.21
N ALA A 61 7.53 -3.57 -5.24
CA ALA A 61 6.25 -3.61 -5.96
C ALA A 61 6.06 -4.94 -6.68
N GLY A 62 7.13 -5.60 -7.17
CA GLY A 62 7.03 -6.94 -7.73
C GLY A 62 6.52 -7.99 -6.74
N GLN A 63 6.79 -7.81 -5.43
CA GLN A 63 6.28 -8.69 -4.37
C GLN A 63 4.84 -8.32 -3.94
N LEU A 64 4.52 -7.03 -3.92
CA LEU A 64 3.24 -6.54 -3.39
C LEU A 64 2.13 -6.49 -4.45
N ALA A 65 2.45 -6.17 -5.70
CA ALA A 65 1.46 -6.01 -6.78
C ALA A 65 0.58 -7.27 -6.99
N PRO A 66 1.11 -8.52 -6.96
CA PRO A 66 0.28 -9.71 -7.13
C PRO A 66 -0.81 -9.85 -6.05
N VAL A 67 -0.48 -9.57 -4.79
CA VAL A 67 -1.47 -9.63 -3.70
C VAL A 67 -2.44 -8.45 -3.76
N CYS A 68 -2.01 -7.26 -4.17
CA CYS A 68 -2.93 -6.14 -4.40
C CYS A 68 -3.97 -6.49 -5.48
N ALA A 69 -3.53 -7.10 -6.59
CA ALA A 69 -4.41 -7.56 -7.65
C ALA A 69 -5.30 -8.75 -7.24
N GLU A 70 -4.89 -9.52 -6.23
CA GLU A 70 -5.67 -10.62 -5.64
C GLU A 70 -6.83 -10.05 -4.80
N ILE A 71 -6.51 -9.15 -3.86
CA ILE A 71 -7.48 -8.64 -2.89
C ILE A 71 -8.44 -7.60 -3.49
N GLY A 72 -8.02 -6.86 -4.52
CA GLY A 72 -8.85 -5.83 -5.17
C GLY A 72 -9.89 -6.37 -6.16
N ARG A 73 -10.11 -7.68 -6.23
CA ARG A 73 -11.07 -8.29 -7.17
C ARG A 73 -12.49 -8.28 -6.62
N GLY A 74 -13.47 -8.14 -7.51
CA GLY A 74 -14.89 -8.21 -7.15
C GLY A 74 -15.26 -7.12 -6.16
N ASP A 75 -15.83 -7.52 -5.03
CA ASP A 75 -16.24 -6.63 -3.94
C ASP A 75 -15.13 -6.42 -2.87
N GLY A 76 -13.87 -6.78 -3.20
CA GLY A 76 -12.72 -6.58 -2.31
C GLY A 76 -12.30 -5.10 -2.16
N PRO A 77 -11.36 -4.79 -1.25
CA PRO A 77 -10.94 -3.42 -0.97
C PRO A 77 -10.31 -2.72 -2.17
N VAL A 78 -10.54 -1.41 -2.26
CA VAL A 78 -9.75 -0.56 -3.16
C VAL A 78 -8.35 -0.39 -2.58
N VAL A 79 -7.32 -0.71 -3.37
CA VAL A 79 -5.93 -0.52 -2.95
C VAL A 79 -5.41 0.83 -3.44
N VAL A 80 -5.04 1.70 -2.51
CA VAL A 80 -4.39 3.00 -2.78
C VAL A 80 -2.92 2.89 -2.35
N ALA A 81 -2.01 3.25 -3.25
CA ALA A 81 -0.59 3.18 -2.99
C ALA A 81 0.13 4.50 -3.27
N TYR A 82 1.29 4.68 -2.63
CA TYR A 82 2.29 5.64 -3.08
C TYR A 82 3.68 5.01 -3.05
N VAL A 83 4.55 5.45 -3.94
CA VAL A 83 5.94 5.01 -4.00
C VAL A 83 6.83 6.12 -3.44
N LEU A 84 7.58 5.83 -2.38
CA LEU A 84 8.60 6.73 -1.83
C LEU A 84 9.95 6.39 -2.42
N GLY A 85 10.46 7.24 -3.30
CA GLY A 85 11.76 7.05 -3.94
C GLY A 85 11.95 8.00 -5.12
N THR A 86 12.99 7.75 -5.89
CA THR A 86 13.43 8.55 -7.02
C THR A 86 13.85 7.68 -8.20
N ASP A 87 13.94 8.25 -9.40
CA ASP A 87 14.45 7.51 -10.57
C ASP A 87 15.93 7.09 -10.45
N GLN A 88 16.65 7.56 -9.43
CA GLN A 88 18.03 7.14 -9.15
C GLN A 88 18.11 5.92 -8.22
N ASP A 89 16.99 5.50 -7.62
CA ASP A 89 16.98 4.33 -6.75
C ASP A 89 17.11 3.03 -7.56
N PRO A 90 17.83 2.03 -7.05
CA PRO A 90 18.20 0.83 -7.80
C PRO A 90 17.00 -0.01 -8.27
N GLN A 91 15.84 0.12 -7.61
CA GLN A 91 14.60 -0.58 -7.95
C GLN A 91 13.89 -0.02 -9.19
N GLY A 92 14.24 1.22 -9.60
CA GLY A 92 13.61 1.94 -10.70
C GLY A 92 12.21 2.47 -10.38
N TYR A 93 12.12 3.73 -9.94
CA TYR A 93 10.87 4.37 -9.49
C TYR A 93 9.69 4.20 -10.45
N THR A 94 9.87 4.56 -11.73
CA THR A 94 8.81 4.45 -12.74
C THR A 94 8.34 3.00 -12.93
N ALA A 95 9.25 2.02 -12.88
CA ALA A 95 8.90 0.61 -13.02
C ALA A 95 8.12 0.08 -11.81
N GLN A 96 8.47 0.52 -10.59
CA GLN A 96 7.76 0.14 -9.36
C GLN A 96 6.33 0.66 -9.36
N ARG A 97 6.11 1.94 -9.73
CA ARG A 97 4.77 2.52 -9.87
C ARG A 97 3.92 1.75 -10.87
N ARG A 98 4.47 1.51 -12.07
CA ARG A 98 3.77 0.82 -13.15
C ARG A 98 3.27 -0.56 -12.74
N LYS A 99 4.05 -1.35 -11.98
CA LYS A 99 3.61 -2.66 -11.47
C LYS A 99 2.38 -2.57 -10.59
N LEU A 100 2.28 -1.56 -9.75
CA LEU A 100 1.12 -1.34 -8.87
C LEU A 100 -0.11 -0.88 -9.68
N GLU A 101 0.09 0.03 -10.63
CA GLU A 101 -0.97 0.48 -11.55
C GLU A 101 -1.53 -0.69 -12.38
N GLU A 102 -0.66 -1.53 -12.96
CA GLU A 102 -1.04 -2.72 -13.71
C GLU A 102 -1.77 -3.77 -12.84
N ALA A 103 -1.52 -3.78 -11.52
CA ALA A 103 -2.26 -4.57 -10.55
C ALA A 103 -3.63 -3.98 -10.15
N GLY A 104 -4.00 -2.81 -10.69
CA GLY A 104 -5.26 -2.14 -10.39
C GLY A 104 -5.22 -1.24 -9.15
N CYS A 105 -4.03 -0.95 -8.60
CA CYS A 105 -3.90 0.00 -7.50
C CYS A 105 -4.09 1.44 -8.01
N ILE A 106 -4.68 2.30 -7.17
CA ILE A 106 -4.63 3.75 -7.37
C ILE A 106 -3.27 4.23 -6.85
N VAL A 107 -2.34 4.55 -7.75
CA VAL A 107 -1.02 5.06 -7.37
C VAL A 107 -1.02 6.58 -7.39
N THR A 108 -0.72 7.19 -6.26
CA THR A 108 -0.68 8.65 -6.11
C THR A 108 0.75 9.17 -6.04
N ASP A 109 0.92 10.47 -6.22
CA ASP A 109 2.25 11.10 -6.25
C ASP A 109 2.86 11.33 -4.86
N THR A 110 2.03 11.38 -3.81
CA THR A 110 2.49 11.63 -2.44
C THR A 110 1.69 10.83 -1.42
N ALA A 111 2.29 10.55 -0.27
CA ALA A 111 1.60 9.94 0.87
C ALA A 111 0.36 10.74 1.32
N ALA A 112 0.42 12.07 1.24
CA ALA A 112 -0.71 12.94 1.55
C ALA A 112 -1.87 12.73 0.56
N ARG A 113 -1.58 12.68 -0.74
CA ARG A 113 -2.60 12.37 -1.76
C ARG A 113 -3.18 10.98 -1.59
N ALA A 114 -2.36 9.99 -1.23
CA ALA A 114 -2.79 8.63 -0.95
C ALA A 114 -3.79 8.59 0.22
N SER A 115 -3.48 9.29 1.31
CA SER A 115 -4.33 9.38 2.50
C SER A 115 -5.65 10.07 2.21
N LEU A 116 -5.62 11.18 1.47
CA LEU A 116 -6.84 11.90 1.05
C LEU A 116 -7.70 11.05 0.11
N ALA A 117 -7.09 10.30 -0.82
CA ALA A 117 -7.82 9.39 -1.69
C ALA A 117 -8.49 8.26 -0.91
N ALA A 118 -7.79 7.65 0.05
CA ALA A 118 -8.37 6.62 0.90
C ALA A 118 -9.57 7.15 1.71
N ALA A 119 -9.42 8.34 2.31
CA ALA A 119 -10.50 9.00 3.05
C ALA A 119 -11.70 9.35 2.14
N ALA A 120 -11.45 9.88 0.94
CA ALA A 120 -12.49 10.20 -0.04
C ALA A 120 -13.28 8.97 -0.47
N LEU A 121 -12.61 7.83 -0.70
CA LEU A 121 -13.23 6.57 -1.08
C LEU A 121 -14.15 6.02 0.02
N ILE A 122 -13.65 5.91 1.25
CA ILE A 122 -14.41 5.29 2.34
C ILE A 122 -15.59 6.16 2.80
N SER A 123 -15.41 7.50 2.81
CA SER A 123 -16.47 8.46 3.17
C SER A 123 -17.40 8.83 2.01
N ARG A 124 -17.06 8.42 0.78
CA ARG A 124 -17.74 8.81 -0.46
C ARG A 124 -17.81 10.33 -0.64
N ASN A 125 -16.76 11.03 -0.21
CA ASN A 125 -16.64 12.48 -0.28
C ASN A 125 -15.47 12.90 -1.19
N PRO A 126 -15.73 13.21 -2.48
CA PRO A 126 -14.68 13.59 -3.42
C PRO A 126 -14.03 14.94 -3.08
N ASP A 127 -14.67 15.81 -2.30
CA ASP A 127 -14.13 17.13 -1.95
C ASP A 127 -12.83 17.04 -1.13
N LEU A 128 -12.61 15.90 -0.44
CA LEU A 128 -11.37 15.62 0.28
C LEU A 128 -10.15 15.55 -0.63
N LEU A 129 -10.33 15.30 -1.93
CA LEU A 129 -9.23 15.31 -2.89
C LEU A 129 -8.71 16.74 -3.15
N GLY A 130 -9.53 17.78 -2.93
CA GLY A 130 -9.18 19.15 -3.29
C GLY A 130 -8.79 19.31 -4.76
N GLU A 131 -8.13 20.42 -5.08
CA GLU A 131 -7.58 20.63 -6.43
C GLU A 131 -6.35 19.74 -6.68
N ALA A 132 -6.20 19.27 -7.92
CA ALA A 132 -4.95 18.67 -8.38
C ALA A 132 -3.87 19.76 -8.39
N ARG A 133 -2.82 19.59 -7.59
CA ARG A 133 -1.62 20.45 -7.62
C ARG A 133 -0.49 19.71 -8.27
#